data_AF-A0A9D2NBU6-F1
#
_entry.id   AF-A0A9D2NBU6-F1
#
_cell.length_a   1.000
_cell.length_b   1.000
_cell.length_c   1.000
_cell.angle_alpha   90.00
_cell.angle_beta   90.00
_cell.angle_gamma   90.00
#
_symmetry.space_group_name_H-M   'P 1'
#
loop_
_entity.id
_entity.type
_entity.pdbx_description
1 polymer ?
#
loop_
_entity_poly.entity_id
_entity_poly.type
_entity_poly.pdbx_seq_one_letter_code
_entity_poly.pdbx_strand_id
1 'polypeptide(L)'
;MKRKPYINRKGMNPALLQMSEQQKAATYIDAANKAHKLLTDKVLHDVFGFGPARRERFREEYEKQLELYECGYWTYEEMLELAKNDWRE
;
A
#
# COMPACT_ATOMS: atom_id res chain seq x y z
N MET A 1 20.98 -21.01 18.94
CA MET A 1 19.73 -20.56 18.30
C MET A 1 18.61 -20.52 19.34
N LYS A 2 18.12 -19.34 19.73
CA LYS A 2 16.99 -19.23 20.68
C LYS A 2 15.69 -19.56 19.94
N ARG A 3 14.99 -20.63 20.34
CA ARG A 3 13.69 -21.01 19.78
C ARG A 3 12.66 -19.94 20.14
N LYS A 4 11.88 -19.46 19.16
CA LYS A 4 10.78 -18.49 19.41
C LYS A 4 9.77 -19.14 20.37
N PRO A 5 9.27 -18.42 21.39
CA PRO A 5 8.31 -18.98 22.33
C PRO A 5 7.02 -19.36 21.58
N TYR A 6 6.51 -20.57 21.86
CA TYR A 6 5.21 -21.03 21.37
C TYR A 6 4.12 -20.19 22.05
N ILE A 7 3.47 -19.30 21.28
CA ILE A 7 2.35 -18.51 21.78
C ILE A 7 1.15 -19.46 21.90
N ASN A 8 0.85 -19.88 23.12
CA ASN A 8 -0.31 -20.71 23.41
C ASN A 8 -1.58 -19.87 23.20
N ARG A 9 -2.31 -20.12 22.11
CA ARG A 9 -3.55 -19.40 21.77
C ARG A 9 -4.77 -19.81 22.61
N LYS A 10 -4.65 -20.88 23.41
CA LYS A 10 -5.74 -21.34 24.29
C LYS A 10 -5.86 -20.37 25.48
N GLY A 11 -6.84 -19.47 25.42
CA GLY A 11 -7.16 -18.51 26.49
C GLY A 11 -7.08 -17.03 26.08
N MET A 12 -6.76 -16.71 24.83
CA MET A 12 -6.73 -15.32 24.36
C MET A 12 -8.15 -14.79 24.14
N ASN A 13 -8.47 -13.63 24.70
CA ASN A 13 -9.75 -12.97 24.49
C ASN A 13 -9.96 -12.75 22.97
N PRO A 14 -11.07 -13.21 22.37
CA PRO A 14 -11.32 -13.10 20.94
C PRO A 14 -11.28 -11.66 20.41
N ALA A 15 -11.64 -10.66 21.22
CA ALA A 15 -11.52 -9.26 20.86
C ALA A 15 -10.04 -8.84 20.69
N LEU A 16 -9.16 -9.27 21.60
CA LEU A 16 -7.71 -9.00 21.50
C LEU A 16 -7.05 -9.75 20.34
N LEU A 17 -7.55 -10.95 20.01
CA LEU A 17 -7.11 -11.68 18.82
C LEU A 17 -7.46 -10.92 17.55
N GLN A 18 -8.71 -10.47 17.41
CA GLN A 18 -9.15 -9.67 16.27
C GLN A 18 -8.37 -8.36 16.14
N MET A 19 -8.15 -7.63 17.24
CA MET A 19 -7.33 -6.41 17.22
C MET A 19 -5.89 -6.68 16.77
N SER A 20 -5.29 -7.79 17.23
CA SER A 20 -3.94 -8.19 16.82
C SER A 20 -3.87 -8.56 15.34
N GLU A 21 -4.89 -9.24 14.82
CA GLU A 21 -5.00 -9.59 13.40
C GLU A 21 -5.23 -8.35 12.53
N GLN A 22 -6.07 -7.40 12.97
CA GLN A 22 -6.27 -6.11 12.33
C GLN A 22 -4.97 -5.28 12.27
N GLN A 23 -4.22 -5.21 13.38
CA GLN A 23 -2.93 -4.51 13.40
C GLN A 23 -1.90 -5.14 12.45
N LYS A 24 -1.86 -6.48 12.38
CA LYS A 24 -1.00 -7.18 11.42
C LYS A 24 -1.42 -6.87 9.98
N ALA A 25 -2.71 -6.92 9.69
CA ALA A 25 -3.24 -6.59 8.36
C ALA A 25 -2.87 -5.16 7.96
N ALA A 26 -3.07 -4.18 8.84
CA ALA A 26 -2.69 -2.79 8.61
C ALA A 26 -1.18 -2.65 8.33
N THR A 27 -0.33 -3.36 9.08
CA THR A 27 1.13 -3.36 8.86
C THR A 27 1.49 -3.94 7.49
N TYR A 28 0.84 -5.02 7.06
CA TYR A 28 1.08 -5.62 5.75
C TYR A 28 0.63 -4.72 4.60
N ILE A 29 -0.51 -4.03 4.76
CA ILE A 29 -1.02 -3.06 3.79
C ILE A 29 -0.03 -1.89 3.64
N ASP A 30 0.43 -1.30 4.75
CA ASP A 30 1.42 -0.23 4.73
C ASP A 30 2.74 -0.67 4.05
N ALA A 31 3.23 -1.87 4.37
CA ALA A 31 4.41 -2.43 3.73
C ALA A 31 4.22 -2.63 2.22
N ALA A 32 3.04 -3.08 1.78
CA ALA A 32 2.73 -3.25 0.36
C ALA A 32 2.68 -1.91 -0.38
N ASN A 33 2.05 -0.89 0.20
CA ASN A 33 2.00 0.46 -0.38
C ASN A 33 3.40 1.05 -0.55
N LYS A 34 4.26 0.92 0.47
CA LYS A 34 5.66 1.37 0.41
C LYS A 34 6.46 0.64 -0.67
N ALA A 35 6.31 -0.68 -0.76
CA ALA A 35 6.97 -1.48 -1.78
C ALA A 35 6.52 -1.07 -3.19
N HIS A 36 5.21 -0.86 -3.39
CA HIS A 36 4.65 -0.42 -4.66
C HIS A 36 5.19 0.94 -5.08
N LYS A 37 5.16 1.94 -4.19
CA LYS A 37 5.73 3.27 -4.46
C LYS A 37 7.20 3.20 -4.89
N LEU A 38 8.00 2.39 -4.19
CA LEU A 38 9.43 2.24 -4.48
C LEU A 38 9.70 1.52 -5.80
N LEU A 39 8.93 0.47 -6.11
CA LEU A 39 9.00 -0.23 -7.39
C LEU A 39 8.68 0.71 -8.55
N THR A 40 7.59 1.47 -8.44
CA THR A 40 7.17 2.40 -9.49
C THR A 40 8.19 3.53 -9.68
N ASP A 41 8.68 4.13 -8.60
CA ASP A 41 9.71 5.17 -8.66
C ASP A 41 11.01 4.66 -9.33
N LYS A 42 11.39 3.40 -9.03
CA LYS A 42 12.54 2.76 -9.67
C LYS A 42 12.31 2.54 -11.16
N VAL A 43 11.14 2.06 -11.57
CA VAL A 43 10.80 1.87 -12.99
C VAL A 43 10.78 3.22 -13.73
N LEU A 44 10.19 4.26 -13.14
CA LEU A 44 10.19 5.61 -13.71
C LEU A 44 11.62 6.15 -13.91
N HIS A 45 12.53 5.85 -12.98
CA HIS A 45 13.94 6.21 -13.11
C HIS A 45 14.67 5.37 -14.17
N ASP A 46 14.68 4.04 -14.00
CA ASP A 46 15.56 3.13 -14.73
C ASP A 46 15.08 2.88 -16.17
N VAL A 47 13.76 2.84 -16.39
CA VAL A 47 13.15 2.52 -17.69
C VAL A 47 12.78 3.77 -18.45
N PHE A 48 12.15 4.73 -17.77
CA PHE A 48 11.63 5.95 -18.40
C PHE A 48 12.57 7.16 -18.28
N GLY A 49 13.68 7.04 -17.54
CA GLY A 49 14.69 8.10 -17.43
C GLY A 49 14.20 9.35 -16.70
N PHE A 50 13.21 9.22 -15.81
CA PHE A 50 12.66 10.39 -15.12
C PHE A 50 13.70 11.02 -14.20
N GLY A 51 14.04 12.28 -14.49
CA GLY A 51 14.89 13.09 -13.62
C GLY A 51 14.25 13.39 -12.26
N PRO A 52 15.02 13.90 -11.29
CA PRO A 52 14.58 14.11 -9.91
C PRO A 52 13.25 14.89 -9.78
N ALA A 53 13.08 15.98 -10.54
CA ALA A 53 11.88 16.80 -10.48
C ALA A 53 10.60 16.10 -10.97
N ARG A 54 10.70 15.18 -11.94
CA ARG A 54 9.54 14.40 -12.40
C ARG A 54 9.17 13.30 -11.41
N ARG A 55 10.19 12.68 -10.79
CA ARG A 55 9.98 11.69 -9.73
C ARG A 55 9.37 12.30 -8.48
N GLU A 56 9.79 13.51 -8.11
CA GLU A 56 9.20 14.19 -6.95
C GLU A 56 7.72 14.49 -7.17
N ARG A 57 7.36 15.03 -8.35
CA ARG A 57 5.96 15.21 -8.72
C ARG A 57 5.16 13.91 -8.69
N PHE A 58 5.75 12.80 -9.14
CA PHE A 58 5.12 11.49 -9.01
C PHE A 58 4.90 11.10 -7.54
N ARG A 59 5.89 11.28 -6.66
CA ARG A 59 5.74 10.97 -5.23
C ARG A 59 4.62 11.78 -4.58
N GLU A 60 4.54 13.08 -4.88
CA GLU A 60 3.50 13.99 -4.36
C GLU A 60 2.11 13.58 -4.85
N GLU A 61 1.93 13.36 -6.15
CA GLU A 61 0.64 12.95 -6.71
C GLU A 61 0.24 11.56 -6.23
N TYR A 62 1.18 10.63 -6.11
CA TYR A 62 0.92 9.30 -5.56
C TYR A 62 0.37 9.36 -4.13
N GLU A 63 0.96 10.21 -3.26
CA GLU A 63 0.48 10.39 -1.88
C GLU A 63 -0.93 11.01 -1.87
N LYS A 64 -1.19 12.03 -2.69
CA LYS A 64 -2.53 12.64 -2.79
C LYS A 64 -3.59 11.63 -3.23
N GLN A 65 -3.31 10.81 -4.25
CA GLN A 65 -4.27 9.80 -4.71
C GLN A 65 -4.52 8.73 -3.65
N LEU A 66 -3.49 8.35 -2.88
CA LEU A 66 -3.63 7.41 -1.79
C LEU A 66 -4.49 7.99 -0.65
N GLU A 67 -4.28 9.25 -0.26
CA GLU A 67 -5.10 9.94 0.74
C GLU A 67 -6.57 10.03 0.31
N LEU A 68 -6.83 10.33 -0.97
CA LEU A 68 -8.20 10.38 -1.51
C LEU A 68 -8.88 9.00 -1.45
N TYR A 69 -8.14 7.93 -1.75
CA TYR A 69 -8.63 6.56 -1.60
C TYR A 69 -8.94 6.22 -0.13
N GLU A 70 -8.02 6.53 0.79
CA GLU A 70 -8.20 6.27 2.23
C GLU A 70 -9.36 7.08 2.84
N CYS A 71 -9.60 8.30 2.34
CA CYS A 71 -10.74 9.13 2.74
C CYS A 71 -12.08 8.68 2.13
N GLY A 72 -12.08 7.64 1.28
CA GLY A 72 -13.27 7.15 0.59
C GLY A 72 -13.78 8.07 -0.52
N TYR A 73 -12.96 9.04 -0.97
CA TYR A 73 -13.30 9.91 -2.09
C TYR A 73 -13.31 9.14 -3.42
N TRP A 74 -12.53 8.07 -3.50
CA TRP A 74 -12.54 7.12 -4.60
C TRP A 74 -12.88 5.73 -4.07
N THR A 75 -13.82 5.08 -4.73
CA THR A 75 -14.03 3.65 -4.57
C THR A 75 -13.05 2.86 -5.43
N TYR A 76 -12.80 1.60 -5.06
CA TYR A 76 -12.00 0.69 -5.86
C TYR A 76 -12.56 0.54 -7.30
N GLU A 77 -13.88 0.51 -7.44
CA GLU A 77 -14.55 0.39 -8.74
C GLU A 77 -14.29 1.61 -9.63
N GLU A 78 -14.36 2.82 -9.08
CA GLU A 78 -14.06 4.07 -9.80
C GLU A 78 -12.59 4.14 -10.23
N MET A 79 -11.65 3.76 -9.35
CA MET A 79 -10.24 3.69 -9.72
C MET A 79 -9.98 2.64 -10.82
N LEU A 80 -10.68 1.51 -10.77
CA LEU A 80 -10.58 0.46 -11.76
C LEU A 80 -11.15 0.89 -13.12
N GLU A 81 -12.25 1.64 -13.13
CA GLU A 81 -12.82 2.23 -14.34
C GLU A 81 -11.91 3.29 -14.96
N LEU A 82 -11.36 4.20 -14.16
CA LEU A 82 -10.35 5.18 -14.60
C LEU A 82 -9.17 4.49 -15.27
N ALA A 83 -8.57 3.49 -14.61
CA ALA A 83 -7.44 2.75 -15.17
C ALA A 83 -7.77 2.04 -16.50
N LYS A 84 -9.00 1.53 -16.65
CA LYS A 84 -9.45 0.87 -17.88
C LYS A 84 -9.71 1.85 -19.02
N ASN A 85 -10.13 3.08 -18.70
CA ASN A 85 -10.44 4.10 -19.69
C ASN A 85 -9.17 4.79 -20.22
N ASP A 86 -8.17 5.03 -19.35
CA ASP A 86 -6.87 5.61 -19.76
C ASP A 86 -6.01 4.64 -20.61
N TRP A 87 -6.30 3.34 -20.60
CA TRP A 87 -5.59 2.34 -21.41
C TRP A 87 -6.22 2.12 -22.80
N ARG A 88 -7.26 2.89 -23.15
CA ARG A 88 -7.85 2.91 -24.50
C ARG A 88 -7.37 4.15 -25.27
N GLU A 89 -6.08 4.18 -25.60
CA GLU A 89 -5.55 4.96 -26.74
C GLU A 89 -5.11 4.02 -27.86
#